data_AF-A0A6V8KK16-F1
#
_entry.id   AF-A0A6V8KK16-F1
#
_cell.length_a   1.000
_cell.length_b   1.000
_cell.length_c   1.000
_cell.angle_alpha   90.00
_cell.angle_beta   90.00
_cell.angle_gamma   90.00
#
_symmetry.space_group_name_H-M   'P 1'
#
loop_
_entity.id
_entity.type
_entity.pdbx_description
1 polymer ?
#
loop_
_entity_poly.entity_id
_entity_poly.type
_entity_poly.pdbx_seq_one_letter_code
_entity_poly.pdbx_strand_id
1 'polypeptide(L)'
;MNLDHTAGEPLLRAVRDLIRHLRTEAPKPAGTRIVPHSYGYDTQCPGNLTMYAREGSTIDPAAPWTGLADIHVFAAQRWCNATYAAAPGYERCPEDGRTGWSTVLSLTQGLQHELGISPTVRNFGPGTFNAVRTRNKLPGQETNGNIVRLYNGALWCKGYWTATDQGQWSGDSQQALEQLYAHAGLSYSDAAARQRMWPHVVKAMMRMDQFRLVPGGDADTQVIQRRLNARYVAGIGIPAMSLVPCDGYYSRDVQQGFMMGLQYELGIDINAINGYFGPGTQAALRGRGSGALAGDLRYMFRAACYFNSPTYVRAGGGQTPLRYLAGDITTDAATASHVAWLRAFQEFSQIPVNGTNDYTTWAQLLVSSGDVGRPAAGCDCITEITAARAAQLRAAGYQIVGRYLDEHLPPTDPAYLGKALKPGEPRAILDAGLRFFPLFQYNGTQLANFTYDKGYDQGQKAHHKAAGFGIPAGTCVYFAVDYDALDVDIDSNVKPYFEGVKAALGALGNRYTFGVYGSRNVCDRVSREVGATWSLVSGMSWGYSGNLGFPLPANWSFNQIREYEFQPGWGLDHDVWRQGADPGVHTLDQ
;
A
#
# COMPACT_ATOMS: atom_id res chain seq x y z
N MET A 1 -12.67 -28.24 24.11
CA MET A 1 -11.69 -28.71 23.11
C MET A 1 -10.42 -27.90 23.35
N ASN A 2 -9.28 -28.58 23.53
CA ASN A 2 -7.98 -27.93 23.75
C ASN A 2 -7.47 -27.23 22.48
N LEU A 3 -6.57 -26.27 22.68
CA LEU A 3 -6.03 -25.30 21.73
C LEU A 3 -5.20 -25.85 20.54
N ASP A 4 -5.18 -27.16 20.30
CA ASP A 4 -4.36 -27.81 19.24
C ASP A 4 -5.18 -28.32 18.03
N HIS A 5 -6.46 -27.94 17.91
CA HIS A 5 -7.40 -28.58 16.98
C HIS A 5 -7.84 -27.68 15.81
N THR A 6 -6.98 -26.79 15.31
CA THR A 6 -7.17 -26.33 13.92
C THR A 6 -6.65 -27.42 12.99
N ALA A 7 -7.51 -27.92 12.11
CA ALA A 7 -7.09 -28.91 11.12
C ALA A 7 -5.96 -28.32 10.27
N GLY A 8 -4.75 -28.87 10.39
CA GLY A 8 -3.63 -28.45 9.54
C GLY A 8 -3.95 -28.68 8.06
N GLU A 9 -3.25 -27.97 7.18
CA GLU A 9 -3.35 -28.15 5.73
C GLU A 9 -3.30 -29.64 5.30
N PRO A 10 -2.43 -30.50 5.86
CA PRO A 10 -2.43 -31.93 5.52
C PRO A 10 -3.76 -32.64 5.84
N LEU A 11 -4.38 -32.32 6.98
CA LEU A 11 -5.67 -32.91 7.37
C LEU A 11 -6.79 -32.42 6.46
N LEU A 12 -6.83 -31.13 6.14
CA LEU A 12 -7.84 -30.59 5.22
C LEU A 12 -7.68 -31.10 3.79
N ARG A 13 -6.44 -31.28 3.30
CA ARG A 13 -6.18 -31.94 2.02
C ARG A 13 -6.66 -33.38 2.04
N ALA A 14 -6.39 -34.12 3.12
CA ALA A 14 -6.88 -35.48 3.28
C ALA A 14 -8.43 -35.55 3.30
N VAL A 15 -9.11 -34.60 3.96
CA VAL A 15 -10.58 -34.53 3.95
C VAL A 15 -11.10 -34.16 2.56
N ARG A 16 -10.44 -33.25 1.84
CA ARG A 16 -10.78 -32.90 0.46
C ARG A 16 -10.64 -34.10 -0.48
N ASP A 17 -9.54 -34.83 -0.37
CA ASP A 17 -9.30 -36.04 -1.18
C ASP A 17 -10.33 -37.13 -0.84
N LEU A 18 -10.69 -37.28 0.44
CA LEU A 18 -11.78 -38.15 0.86
C LEU A 18 -13.12 -37.74 0.24
N ILE A 19 -13.49 -36.45 0.25
CA ILE A 19 -14.73 -35.96 -0.37
C ILE A 19 -14.71 -36.21 -1.88
N ARG A 20 -13.56 -36.02 -2.55
CA ARG A 20 -13.42 -36.32 -3.98
C ARG A 20 -13.70 -37.80 -4.23
N HIS A 21 -13.00 -38.68 -3.53
CA HIS A 21 -13.18 -40.12 -3.62
C HIS A 21 -14.64 -40.53 -3.41
N LEU A 22 -15.30 -40.00 -2.36
CA LEU A 22 -16.70 -40.29 -2.06
C LEU A 22 -17.69 -39.79 -3.12
N ARG A 23 -17.34 -38.74 -3.89
CA ARG A 23 -18.19 -38.16 -4.95
C ARG A 23 -17.97 -38.80 -6.32
N THR A 24 -16.75 -39.20 -6.63
CA THR A 24 -16.36 -39.61 -8.00
C THR A 24 -15.98 -41.07 -8.14
N GLU A 25 -15.55 -41.73 -7.06
CA GLU A 25 -14.89 -43.05 -7.13
C GLU A 25 -15.56 -44.13 -6.27
N ALA A 26 -16.42 -43.75 -5.30
CA ALA A 26 -17.03 -44.71 -4.38
C ALA A 26 -18.10 -45.59 -5.07
N PRO A 27 -18.04 -46.94 -4.94
CA PRO A 27 -19.05 -47.85 -5.47
C PRO A 27 -20.39 -47.73 -4.72
N LYS A 28 -21.50 -48.02 -5.41
CA LYS A 28 -22.85 -48.10 -4.81
C LYS A 28 -22.89 -49.12 -3.65
N PRO A 29 -23.66 -48.86 -2.58
CA PRO A 29 -23.44 -49.46 -1.26
C PRO A 29 -23.71 -50.97 -1.19
N ALA A 30 -22.95 -51.64 -0.31
CA ALA A 30 -23.31 -52.91 0.31
C ALA A 30 -23.78 -52.64 1.75
N GLY A 31 -25.10 -52.55 1.96
CA GLY A 31 -25.71 -52.51 3.31
C GLY A 31 -26.03 -51.12 3.88
N THR A 32 -26.61 -51.12 5.09
CA THR A 32 -27.38 -49.99 5.69
C THR A 32 -26.59 -49.07 6.62
N ARG A 33 -25.26 -49.17 6.73
CA ARG A 33 -24.48 -48.47 7.78
C ARG A 33 -23.16 -47.79 7.38
N ILE A 34 -22.98 -47.34 6.13
CA ILE A 34 -21.92 -46.38 5.76
C ILE A 34 -22.46 -45.42 4.68
N VAL A 35 -22.20 -44.11 4.82
CA VAL A 35 -22.89 -43.02 4.09
C VAL A 35 -22.24 -42.70 2.73
N PRO A 36 -22.95 -42.80 1.59
CA PRO A 36 -22.49 -42.26 0.31
C PRO A 36 -22.71 -40.74 0.25
N HIS A 37 -21.70 -39.99 -0.20
CA HIS A 37 -21.79 -38.53 -0.38
C HIS A 37 -22.02 -38.22 -1.87
N SER A 38 -23.09 -38.76 -2.45
CA SER A 38 -23.47 -38.45 -3.83
C SER A 38 -24.27 -37.15 -3.89
N TYR A 39 -24.01 -36.33 -4.92
CA TYR A 39 -24.73 -35.09 -5.22
C TYR A 39 -26.26 -35.35 -5.29
N GLY A 40 -27.05 -34.68 -4.44
CA GLY A 40 -28.52 -34.75 -4.47
C GLY A 40 -29.24 -35.56 -3.38
N TYR A 41 -28.55 -36.07 -2.34
CA TYR A 41 -29.20 -36.76 -1.21
C TYR A 41 -29.00 -36.04 0.13
N ASP A 42 -30.06 -35.97 0.93
CA ASP A 42 -30.17 -35.26 2.21
C ASP A 42 -29.55 -36.07 3.40
N THR A 43 -28.28 -36.48 3.28
CA THR A 43 -27.60 -37.25 4.34
C THR A 43 -26.68 -36.38 5.18
N GLN A 44 -26.89 -36.37 6.51
CA GLN A 44 -26.01 -35.70 7.48
C GLN A 44 -24.64 -36.40 7.58
N CYS A 45 -23.56 -35.65 7.34
CA CYS A 45 -22.19 -36.14 7.50
C CYS A 45 -21.84 -36.35 8.99
N PRO A 46 -21.23 -37.49 9.39
CA PRO A 46 -20.81 -37.70 10.76
C PRO A 46 -19.67 -36.73 11.11
N GLY A 47 -19.87 -35.91 12.13
CA GLY A 47 -18.85 -34.99 12.63
C GLY A 47 -18.89 -33.58 12.02
N ASN A 48 -20.08 -33.01 11.77
CA ASN A 48 -20.25 -31.57 11.53
C ASN A 48 -19.33 -30.94 10.44
N LEU A 49 -18.78 -31.74 9.51
CA LEU A 49 -17.88 -31.29 8.43
C LEU A 49 -18.60 -30.48 7.33
N THR A 50 -19.89 -30.19 7.52
CA THR A 50 -20.76 -29.51 6.55
C THR A 50 -20.32 -28.10 6.22
N MET A 51 -19.51 -27.44 7.04
CA MET A 51 -18.92 -26.14 6.72
C MET A 51 -17.82 -26.23 5.66
N TYR A 52 -17.10 -27.35 5.68
CA TYR A 52 -15.95 -27.57 4.86
C TYR A 52 -16.43 -28.28 3.57
N ALA A 53 -17.35 -29.24 3.60
CA ALA A 53 -17.74 -29.97 2.38
C ALA A 53 -18.71 -29.23 1.41
N ARG A 54 -18.90 -27.91 1.54
CA ARG A 54 -19.84 -27.12 0.71
C ARG A 54 -19.26 -26.75 -0.63
N GLU A 55 -20.13 -26.67 -1.63
CA GLU A 55 -19.80 -26.16 -2.96
C GLU A 55 -19.12 -24.79 -2.87
N GLY A 56 -17.95 -24.66 -3.48
CA GLY A 56 -17.15 -23.43 -3.50
C GLY A 56 -16.17 -23.22 -2.33
N SER A 57 -16.20 -24.05 -1.29
CA SER A 57 -15.25 -23.96 -0.16
C SER A 57 -13.84 -24.47 -0.53
N THR A 58 -12.82 -24.17 0.29
CA THR A 58 -11.45 -24.64 -0.01
C THR A 58 -11.29 -26.17 -0.01
N ILE A 59 -12.18 -26.89 0.63
CA ILE A 59 -12.07 -28.33 0.78
C ILE A 59 -13.03 -29.06 -0.21
N ASP A 60 -13.79 -28.30 -1.01
CA ASP A 60 -14.59 -28.79 -2.12
C ASP A 60 -13.70 -29.22 -3.29
N PRO A 61 -13.70 -30.51 -3.67
CA PRO A 61 -12.88 -31.01 -4.76
C PRO A 61 -13.03 -30.29 -6.10
N ALA A 62 -14.19 -29.66 -6.35
CA ALA A 62 -14.53 -28.95 -7.58
C ALA A 62 -14.02 -27.49 -7.62
N ALA A 63 -13.70 -26.88 -6.48
CA ALA A 63 -13.14 -25.52 -6.40
C ALA A 63 -11.60 -25.56 -6.35
N PRO A 64 -10.85 -24.59 -6.92
CA PRO A 64 -9.38 -24.55 -6.77
C PRO A 64 -8.93 -24.57 -5.29
N TRP A 65 -7.91 -25.39 -4.97
CA TRP A 65 -7.35 -25.40 -3.60
C TRP A 65 -6.67 -24.08 -3.30
N THR A 66 -7.07 -23.44 -2.20
CA THR A 66 -6.65 -22.06 -1.90
C THR A 66 -6.34 -21.82 -0.41
N GLY A 67 -6.12 -22.87 0.41
CA GLY A 67 -5.75 -22.77 1.84
C GLY A 67 -6.90 -22.73 2.87
N LEU A 68 -6.58 -22.66 4.17
CA LEU A 68 -7.53 -22.75 5.31
C LEU A 68 -8.71 -21.74 5.19
N ALA A 69 -9.95 -22.22 5.30
CA ALA A 69 -11.15 -21.38 5.47
C ALA A 69 -11.66 -21.49 6.92
N ASP A 70 -12.10 -20.37 7.50
CA ASP A 70 -12.55 -20.30 8.89
C ASP A 70 -14.06 -20.55 8.98
N ILE A 71 -14.46 -21.55 9.78
CA ILE A 71 -15.88 -21.89 9.96
C ILE A 71 -16.68 -20.77 10.62
N HIS A 72 -16.11 -20.06 11.56
CA HIS A 72 -16.84 -19.06 12.30
C HIS A 72 -17.04 -17.81 11.43
N VAL A 73 -16.06 -17.47 10.60
CA VAL A 73 -16.23 -16.48 9.53
C VAL A 73 -17.32 -16.92 8.56
N PHE A 74 -17.29 -18.18 8.13
CA PHE A 74 -18.30 -18.74 7.24
C PHE A 74 -19.71 -18.67 7.84
N ALA A 75 -19.86 -19.06 9.10
CA ALA A 75 -21.12 -18.98 9.83
C ALA A 75 -21.64 -17.54 9.94
N ALA A 76 -20.75 -16.57 10.18
CA ALA A 76 -21.08 -15.15 10.22
C ALA A 76 -21.56 -14.63 8.86
N GLN A 77 -20.86 -14.98 7.76
CA GLN A 77 -21.24 -14.62 6.39
C GLN A 77 -22.66 -15.10 6.05
N ARG A 78 -22.92 -16.40 6.28
CA ARG A 78 -24.24 -17.00 6.01
C ARG A 78 -25.34 -16.36 6.81
N TRP A 79 -25.11 -16.20 8.11
CA TRP A 79 -26.11 -15.61 8.99
C TRP A 79 -26.39 -14.16 8.58
N CYS A 80 -25.36 -13.36 8.31
CA CYS A 80 -25.50 -11.97 7.89
C CYS A 80 -26.30 -11.89 6.58
N ASN A 81 -25.89 -12.67 5.56
CA ASN A 81 -26.57 -12.71 4.27
C ASN A 81 -28.04 -13.13 4.38
N ALA A 82 -28.33 -14.14 5.22
CA ALA A 82 -29.70 -14.63 5.41
C ALA A 82 -30.57 -13.62 6.17
N THR A 83 -30.02 -12.96 7.20
CA THR A 83 -30.76 -12.06 8.09
C THR A 83 -31.07 -10.73 7.41
N TYR A 84 -30.13 -10.19 6.64
CA TYR A 84 -30.23 -8.85 6.06
C TYR A 84 -30.54 -8.84 4.56
N ALA A 85 -30.85 -9.99 3.94
CA ALA A 85 -31.14 -10.11 2.51
C ALA A 85 -32.18 -9.10 1.98
N ALA A 86 -33.17 -8.75 2.82
CA ALA A 86 -34.25 -7.83 2.48
C ALA A 86 -34.02 -6.39 2.99
N ALA A 87 -32.92 -6.12 3.69
CA ALA A 87 -32.61 -4.78 4.18
C ALA A 87 -32.25 -3.85 3.02
N PRO A 88 -32.86 -2.65 2.90
CA PRO A 88 -32.56 -1.72 1.82
C PRO A 88 -31.06 -1.38 1.76
N GLY A 89 -30.47 -1.51 0.57
CA GLY A 89 -29.06 -1.25 0.30
C GLY A 89 -28.09 -2.37 0.68
N TYR A 90 -28.54 -3.45 1.34
CA TYR A 90 -27.67 -4.53 1.76
C TYR A 90 -27.08 -5.31 0.57
N GLU A 91 -25.78 -5.57 0.60
CA GLU A 91 -25.10 -6.39 -0.39
C GLU A 91 -24.53 -7.66 0.24
N ARG A 92 -24.79 -8.81 -0.41
CA ARG A 92 -24.30 -10.11 0.06
C ARG A 92 -22.79 -10.22 -0.11
N CYS A 93 -22.13 -10.77 0.90
CA CYS A 93 -20.74 -11.20 0.81
C CYS A 93 -20.66 -12.65 0.30
N PRO A 94 -19.51 -13.08 -0.26
CA PRO A 94 -19.24 -14.49 -0.49
C PRO A 94 -19.39 -15.31 0.80
N GLU A 95 -19.95 -16.51 0.71
CA GLU A 95 -20.05 -17.46 1.82
C GLU A 95 -18.94 -18.51 1.64
N ASP A 96 -17.70 -18.15 1.96
CA ASP A 96 -16.50 -18.96 1.67
C ASP A 96 -15.58 -19.17 2.89
N GLY A 97 -15.94 -18.59 4.04
CA GLY A 97 -15.13 -18.63 5.26
C GLY A 97 -13.90 -17.75 5.23
N ARG A 98 -13.83 -16.81 4.28
CA ARG A 98 -12.71 -15.87 4.11
C ARG A 98 -13.13 -14.48 4.57
N THR A 99 -12.34 -13.92 5.47
CA THR A 99 -12.46 -12.49 5.78
C THR A 99 -12.01 -11.66 4.58
N GLY A 100 -12.43 -10.40 4.52
CA GLY A 100 -12.14 -9.49 3.41
C GLY A 100 -13.12 -8.33 3.37
N TRP A 101 -12.88 -7.38 2.46
CA TRP A 101 -13.70 -6.17 2.32
C TRP A 101 -15.19 -6.49 2.20
N SER A 102 -15.58 -7.44 1.35
CA SER A 102 -16.99 -7.82 1.21
C SER A 102 -17.59 -8.33 2.51
N THR A 103 -16.88 -9.19 3.25
CA THR A 103 -17.34 -9.73 4.53
C THR A 103 -17.54 -8.62 5.58
N VAL A 104 -16.53 -7.78 5.82
CA VAL A 104 -16.63 -6.71 6.86
C VAL A 104 -17.62 -5.61 6.47
N LEU A 105 -17.81 -5.34 5.18
CA LEU A 105 -18.80 -4.37 4.69
C LEU A 105 -20.23 -4.90 4.80
N SER A 106 -20.48 -6.20 4.55
CA SER A 106 -21.79 -6.79 4.82
C SER A 106 -22.10 -6.79 6.33
N LEU A 107 -21.12 -7.07 7.19
CA LEU A 107 -21.29 -6.91 8.66
C LEU A 107 -21.56 -5.44 9.04
N THR A 108 -20.91 -4.49 8.38
CA THR A 108 -21.19 -3.04 8.56
C THR A 108 -22.65 -2.71 8.23
N GLN A 109 -23.16 -3.19 7.10
CA GLN A 109 -24.54 -2.95 6.69
C GLN A 109 -25.55 -3.63 7.62
N GLY A 110 -25.25 -4.84 8.10
CA GLY A 110 -26.03 -5.49 9.14
C GLY A 110 -26.11 -4.63 10.40
N LEU A 111 -24.97 -4.12 10.88
CA LEU A 111 -24.96 -3.23 12.04
C LEU A 111 -25.74 -1.93 11.80
N GLN A 112 -25.61 -1.32 10.63
CA GLN A 112 -26.39 -0.15 10.25
C GLN A 112 -27.90 -0.41 10.33
N HIS A 113 -28.36 -1.55 9.81
CA HIS A 113 -29.76 -1.94 9.87
C HIS A 113 -30.24 -2.07 11.33
N GLU A 114 -29.49 -2.77 12.17
CA GLU A 114 -29.81 -2.93 13.61
C GLU A 114 -29.77 -1.62 14.40
N LEU A 115 -29.05 -0.61 13.89
CA LEU A 115 -28.99 0.74 14.43
C LEU A 115 -30.06 1.68 13.84
N GLY A 116 -30.95 1.18 12.98
CA GLY A 116 -32.03 1.95 12.37
C GLY A 116 -31.61 2.84 11.20
N ILE A 117 -30.45 2.59 10.59
CA ILE A 117 -29.96 3.32 9.41
C ILE A 117 -30.49 2.62 8.14
N SER A 118 -31.21 3.37 7.30
CA SER A 118 -31.75 2.89 6.03
C SER A 118 -31.76 4.01 4.98
N PRO A 119 -31.38 3.75 3.71
CA PRO A 119 -30.75 2.51 3.25
C PRO A 119 -29.36 2.31 3.88
N THR A 120 -28.95 1.05 4.03
CA THR A 120 -27.59 0.70 4.46
C THR A 120 -26.60 0.98 3.32
N VAL A 121 -25.34 1.25 3.67
CA VAL A 121 -24.27 1.57 2.73
C VAL A 121 -22.98 0.87 3.12
N ARG A 122 -22.16 0.52 2.13
CA ARG A 122 -20.87 -0.16 2.29
C ARG A 122 -19.76 0.77 2.82
N ASN A 123 -20.02 1.47 3.92
CA ASN A 123 -19.05 2.33 4.59
C ASN A 123 -19.41 2.56 6.06
N PHE A 124 -18.42 2.48 6.95
CA PHE A 124 -18.56 2.90 8.35
C PHE A 124 -18.23 4.40 8.48
N GLY A 125 -19.21 5.24 8.14
CA GLY A 125 -19.08 6.71 8.16
C GLY A 125 -19.46 7.37 9.49
N PRO A 126 -19.46 8.72 9.54
CA PRO A 126 -19.84 9.49 10.73
C PRO A 126 -21.24 9.15 11.28
N GLY A 127 -22.20 8.83 10.41
CA GLY A 127 -23.54 8.42 10.82
C GLY A 127 -23.55 7.12 11.62
N THR A 128 -22.90 6.07 11.12
CA THR A 128 -22.76 4.78 11.83
C THR A 128 -21.98 4.95 13.14
N PHE A 129 -20.91 5.73 13.11
CA PHE A 129 -20.13 6.05 14.32
C PHE A 129 -20.98 6.72 15.40
N ASN A 130 -21.77 7.73 15.03
CA ASN A 130 -22.67 8.42 15.95
C ASN A 130 -23.78 7.51 16.46
N ALA A 131 -24.31 6.61 15.63
CA ALA A 131 -25.33 5.66 16.07
C ALA A 131 -24.78 4.66 17.12
N VAL A 132 -23.57 4.14 16.94
CA VAL A 132 -22.89 3.31 17.95
C VAL A 132 -22.62 4.11 19.23
N ARG A 133 -22.16 5.36 19.10
CA ARG A 133 -21.93 6.25 20.24
C ARG A 133 -23.20 6.52 21.04
N THR A 134 -24.29 6.89 20.37
CA THR A 134 -25.59 7.17 21.00
C THR A 134 -26.18 5.92 21.65
N ARG A 135 -25.97 4.74 21.04
CA ARG A 135 -26.40 3.47 21.63
C ARG A 135 -25.76 3.22 23.00
N ASN A 136 -24.51 3.64 23.18
CA ASN A 136 -23.81 3.68 24.47
C ASN A 136 -23.85 2.35 25.27
N LYS A 137 -23.72 1.22 24.56
CA LYS A 137 -23.66 -0.13 25.15
C LYS A 137 -22.41 -0.85 24.69
N LEU A 138 -21.62 -1.36 25.63
CA LEU A 138 -20.58 -2.35 25.35
C LEU A 138 -21.22 -3.70 25.04
N PRO A 139 -20.51 -4.64 24.38
CA PRO A 139 -21.08 -5.92 23.98
C PRO A 139 -21.67 -6.74 25.14
N GLY A 140 -21.05 -6.76 26.32
CA GLY A 140 -21.59 -7.44 27.49
C GLY A 140 -22.87 -6.82 28.09
N GLN A 141 -23.26 -5.63 27.63
CA GLN A 141 -24.50 -4.93 28.00
C GLN A 141 -25.53 -4.96 26.86
N GLU A 142 -25.17 -5.56 25.72
CA GLU A 142 -26.00 -5.58 24.53
C GLU A 142 -27.12 -6.60 24.70
N THR A 143 -28.35 -6.14 24.47
CA THR A 143 -29.57 -6.95 24.58
C THR A 143 -30.08 -7.40 23.22
N ASN A 144 -29.63 -6.75 22.14
CA ASN A 144 -29.93 -7.19 20.77
C ASN A 144 -28.94 -8.28 20.34
N GLY A 145 -29.42 -9.53 20.30
CA GLY A 145 -28.61 -10.69 19.91
C GLY A 145 -28.02 -10.61 18.49
N ASN A 146 -28.65 -9.87 17.57
CA ASN A 146 -28.09 -9.67 16.23
C ASN A 146 -26.85 -8.77 16.27
N ILE A 147 -26.87 -7.71 17.09
CA ILE A 147 -25.70 -6.85 17.30
C ILE A 147 -24.56 -7.62 17.96
N VAL A 148 -24.88 -8.46 18.97
CA VAL A 148 -23.88 -9.37 19.58
C VAL A 148 -23.25 -10.28 18.53
N ARG A 149 -24.07 -10.83 17.63
CA ARG A 149 -23.62 -11.69 16.54
C ARG A 149 -22.74 -10.98 15.52
N LEU A 150 -23.06 -9.73 15.19
CA LEU A 150 -22.23 -8.87 14.35
C LEU A 150 -20.86 -8.60 15.01
N TYR A 151 -20.83 -8.32 16.32
CA TYR A 151 -19.57 -8.11 17.04
C TYR A 151 -18.70 -9.37 17.12
N ASN A 152 -19.29 -10.53 17.47
CA ASN A 152 -18.56 -11.81 17.46
C ASN A 152 -18.07 -12.17 16.05
N GLY A 153 -18.92 -12.01 15.02
CA GLY A 153 -18.55 -12.25 13.63
C GLY A 153 -17.40 -11.36 13.17
N ALA A 154 -17.41 -10.08 13.55
CA ALA A 154 -16.32 -9.16 13.25
C ALA A 154 -15.02 -9.53 14.00
N LEU A 155 -15.08 -9.95 15.27
CA LEU A 155 -13.91 -10.43 16.00
C LEU A 155 -13.29 -11.69 15.38
N TRP A 156 -14.11 -12.64 14.91
CA TRP A 156 -13.66 -13.77 14.11
C TRP A 156 -12.96 -13.33 12.83
N CYS A 157 -13.54 -12.35 12.11
CA CYS A 157 -12.93 -11.77 10.91
C CYS A 157 -11.58 -11.08 11.18
N LYS A 158 -11.30 -10.67 12.42
CA LYS A 158 -10.02 -10.12 12.89
C LYS A 158 -9.05 -11.18 13.42
N GLY A 159 -9.47 -12.45 13.48
CA GLY A 159 -8.66 -13.56 13.98
C GLY A 159 -8.63 -13.67 15.50
N TYR A 160 -9.63 -13.11 16.21
CA TYR A 160 -9.79 -13.34 17.65
C TYR A 160 -10.75 -14.50 17.91
N TRP A 161 -10.40 -15.32 18.89
CA TRP A 161 -11.23 -16.45 19.31
C TRP A 161 -12.41 -15.98 20.15
N THR A 162 -13.65 -16.20 19.70
CA THR A 162 -14.86 -15.73 20.41
C THR A 162 -15.89 -16.84 20.58
N ALA A 163 -17.09 -16.49 21.04
CA ALA A 163 -18.20 -17.43 21.15
C ALA A 163 -18.42 -18.24 19.86
N THR A 164 -18.56 -19.56 20.02
CA THR A 164 -18.94 -20.48 18.94
C THR A 164 -20.43 -20.32 18.56
N ASP A 165 -21.31 -20.10 19.56
CA ASP A 165 -22.62 -19.49 19.32
C ASP A 165 -22.48 -17.96 19.33
N GLN A 166 -22.32 -17.41 18.12
CA GLN A 166 -22.11 -15.98 17.94
C GLN A 166 -23.26 -15.11 18.44
N GLY A 167 -24.46 -15.64 18.71
CA GLY A 167 -25.57 -14.88 19.28
C GLY A 167 -25.42 -14.52 20.76
N GLN A 168 -24.44 -15.10 21.44
CA GLN A 168 -24.17 -14.90 22.87
C GLN A 168 -22.84 -14.18 23.08
N TRP A 169 -22.80 -13.28 24.06
CA TRP A 169 -21.54 -12.68 24.51
C TRP A 169 -20.93 -13.57 25.61
N SER A 170 -20.00 -14.43 25.22
CA SER A 170 -19.38 -15.41 26.11
C SER A 170 -18.13 -14.87 26.84
N GLY A 171 -17.56 -15.65 27.75
CA GLY A 171 -16.24 -15.37 28.34
C GLY A 171 -15.13 -15.28 27.28
N ASP A 172 -15.18 -16.13 26.24
CA ASP A 172 -14.23 -16.07 25.11
C ASP A 172 -14.37 -14.76 24.34
N SER A 173 -15.62 -14.32 24.08
CA SER A 173 -15.89 -13.03 23.44
C SER A 173 -15.35 -11.85 24.25
N GLN A 174 -15.52 -11.90 25.57
CA GLN A 174 -14.99 -10.91 26.49
C GLN A 174 -13.45 -10.88 26.47
N GLN A 175 -12.80 -12.05 26.50
CA GLN A 175 -11.34 -12.15 26.42
C GLN A 175 -10.80 -11.65 25.07
N ALA A 176 -11.48 -11.96 23.96
CA ALA A 176 -11.13 -11.46 22.64
C ALA A 176 -11.20 -9.93 22.56
N LEU A 177 -12.23 -9.33 23.16
CA LEU A 177 -12.37 -7.88 23.24
C LEU A 177 -11.23 -7.25 24.05
N GLU A 178 -10.87 -7.86 25.18
CA GLU A 178 -9.73 -7.45 26.01
C GLU A 178 -8.41 -7.50 25.23
N GLN A 179 -8.17 -8.59 24.51
CA GLN A 179 -7.01 -8.72 23.63
C GLN A 179 -7.00 -7.67 22.53
N LEU A 180 -8.14 -7.42 21.88
CA LEU A 180 -8.26 -6.41 20.82
C LEU A 180 -7.90 -5.02 21.34
N TYR A 181 -8.40 -4.62 22.50
CA TYR A 181 -8.04 -3.35 23.13
C TYR A 181 -6.53 -3.26 23.40
N ALA A 182 -5.95 -4.29 24.03
CA ALA A 182 -4.52 -4.31 24.32
C ALA A 182 -3.66 -4.26 23.04
N HIS A 183 -4.05 -5.03 22.02
CA HIS A 183 -3.39 -5.07 20.72
C HIS A 183 -3.50 -3.75 19.95
N ALA A 184 -4.59 -3.01 20.13
CA ALA A 184 -4.77 -1.66 19.59
C ALA A 184 -4.04 -0.57 20.41
N GLY A 185 -3.39 -0.91 21.54
CA GLY A 185 -2.73 0.05 22.42
C GLY A 185 -3.68 0.77 23.38
N LEU A 186 -4.88 0.25 23.59
CA LEU A 186 -5.91 0.86 24.43
C LEU A 186 -5.97 0.22 25.82
N SER A 187 -6.26 1.03 26.85
CA SER A 187 -6.50 0.50 28.20
C SER A 187 -7.86 -0.19 28.29
N TYR A 188 -7.88 -1.39 28.87
CA TYR A 188 -9.12 -2.10 29.22
C TYR A 188 -9.50 -1.99 30.70
N SER A 189 -8.60 -1.54 31.57
CA SER A 189 -8.90 -1.45 33.01
C SER A 189 -9.81 -0.26 33.34
N ASP A 190 -9.73 0.83 32.56
CA ASP A 190 -10.57 2.01 32.72
C ASP A 190 -11.92 1.83 31.98
N ALA A 191 -12.99 1.67 32.75
CA ALA A 191 -14.34 1.48 32.20
C ALA A 191 -14.85 2.69 31.41
N ALA A 192 -14.53 3.92 31.85
CA ALA A 192 -14.97 5.13 31.17
C ALA A 192 -14.20 5.33 29.86
N ALA A 193 -12.88 5.08 29.86
CA ALA A 193 -12.08 5.10 28.64
C ALA A 193 -12.54 4.04 27.64
N ARG A 194 -12.81 2.81 28.10
CA ARG A 194 -13.39 1.74 27.28
C ARG A 194 -14.67 2.16 26.59
N GLN A 195 -15.60 2.75 27.33
CA GLN A 195 -16.87 3.22 26.80
C GLN A 195 -16.67 4.30 25.73
N ARG A 196 -15.80 5.29 25.99
CA ARG A 196 -15.49 6.36 25.02
C ARG A 196 -14.86 5.81 23.73
N MET A 197 -13.99 4.81 23.86
CA MET A 197 -13.30 4.22 22.71
C MET A 197 -14.14 3.23 21.91
N TRP A 198 -15.28 2.78 22.46
CA TRP A 198 -16.07 1.72 21.85
C TRP A 198 -16.50 2.02 20.39
N PRO A 199 -16.99 3.22 20.03
CA PRO A 199 -17.32 3.52 18.63
C PRO A 199 -16.12 3.43 17.68
N HIS A 200 -14.91 3.77 18.16
CA HIS A 200 -13.68 3.63 17.38
C HIS A 200 -13.29 2.16 17.19
N VAL A 201 -13.43 1.35 18.24
CA VAL A 201 -13.15 -0.09 18.19
C VAL A 201 -14.13 -0.80 17.25
N VAL A 202 -15.42 -0.48 17.31
CA VAL A 202 -16.42 -1.04 16.38
C VAL A 202 -16.11 -0.64 14.95
N LYS A 203 -15.77 0.64 14.69
CA LYS A 203 -15.37 1.09 13.35
C LYS A 203 -14.19 0.26 12.82
N ALA A 204 -13.19 0.02 13.65
CA ALA A 204 -12.01 -0.74 13.25
C ALA A 204 -12.31 -2.23 13.04
N MET A 205 -13.18 -2.82 13.87
CA MET A 205 -13.70 -4.19 13.70
C MET A 205 -14.44 -4.37 12.37
N MET A 206 -15.10 -3.32 11.89
CA MET A 206 -15.92 -3.31 10.67
C MET A 206 -15.15 -2.85 9.41
N ARG A 207 -13.84 -2.64 9.52
CA ARG A 207 -12.91 -2.33 8.41
C ARG A 207 -11.92 -3.49 8.20
N MET A 208 -10.88 -3.30 7.39
CA MET A 208 -9.78 -4.27 7.25
C MET A 208 -8.64 -4.07 8.27
N ASP A 209 -8.77 -3.11 9.20
CA ASP A 209 -7.74 -2.78 10.19
C ASP A 209 -7.35 -3.99 11.06
N GLN A 210 -6.08 -4.41 11.02
CA GLN A 210 -5.59 -5.55 11.81
C GLN A 210 -4.76 -5.05 13.00
N PHE A 211 -4.90 -5.70 14.16
CA PHE A 211 -4.25 -5.28 15.42
C PHE A 211 -3.28 -6.33 15.97
N ARG A 212 -3.28 -7.53 15.40
CA ARG A 212 -2.25 -8.54 15.65
C ARG A 212 -1.10 -8.35 14.69
N LEU A 213 0.11 -8.67 15.14
CA LEU A 213 1.28 -8.69 14.26
C LEU A 213 1.01 -9.73 13.16
N VAL A 214 1.00 -9.31 11.90
CA VAL A 214 0.78 -10.21 10.77
C VAL A 214 2.11 -10.78 10.27
N PRO A 215 2.10 -11.90 9.52
CA PRO A 215 3.31 -12.40 8.87
C PRO A 215 3.99 -11.30 8.04
N GLY A 216 5.30 -11.09 8.25
CA GLY A 216 6.07 -10.04 7.58
C GLY A 216 5.93 -8.64 8.19
N GLY A 217 5.04 -8.45 9.17
CA GLY A 217 4.94 -7.22 9.94
C GLY A 217 6.11 -7.03 10.89
N ASP A 218 6.46 -5.76 11.16
CA ASP A 218 7.55 -5.37 12.03
C ASP A 218 7.07 -5.03 13.45
N ALA A 219 7.74 -5.60 14.46
CA ALA A 219 7.32 -5.48 15.86
C ALA A 219 7.54 -4.06 16.42
N ASP A 220 8.59 -3.36 15.98
CA ASP A 220 8.86 -1.98 16.40
C ASP A 220 7.85 -1.00 15.77
N THR A 221 7.49 -1.23 14.51
CA THR A 221 6.39 -0.54 13.83
C THR A 221 5.08 -0.73 14.59
N GLN A 222 4.79 -1.95 15.05
CA GLN A 222 3.63 -2.21 15.90
C GLN A 222 3.65 -1.43 17.22
N VAL A 223 4.82 -1.24 17.84
CA VAL A 223 4.95 -0.39 19.04
C VAL A 223 4.58 1.06 18.71
N ILE A 224 5.05 1.59 17.59
CA ILE A 224 4.71 2.96 17.15
C ILE A 224 3.21 3.07 16.87
N GLN A 225 2.62 2.12 16.13
CA GLN A 225 1.18 2.07 15.82
C GLN A 225 0.32 2.09 17.10
N ARG A 226 0.67 1.28 18.10
CA ARG A 226 -0.03 1.25 19.40
C ARG A 226 0.11 2.58 20.14
N ARG A 227 1.29 3.22 20.10
CA ARG A 227 1.49 4.54 20.70
C ARG A 227 0.61 5.59 20.02
N LEU A 228 0.48 5.56 18.69
CA LEU A 228 -0.39 6.47 17.95
C LEU A 228 -1.84 6.38 18.44
N ASN A 229 -2.36 5.17 18.58
CA ASN A 229 -3.71 4.93 19.09
C ASN A 229 -3.88 5.36 20.54
N ALA A 230 -2.96 4.95 21.42
CA ALA A 230 -3.01 5.25 22.85
C ALA A 230 -2.99 6.77 23.11
N ARG A 231 -2.09 7.48 22.43
CA ARG A 231 -1.85 8.90 22.67
C ARG A 231 -2.85 9.78 21.93
N TYR A 232 -2.94 9.64 20.61
CA TYR A 232 -3.63 10.63 19.78
C TYR A 232 -5.13 10.35 19.62
N VAL A 233 -5.53 9.09 19.63
CA VAL A 233 -6.95 8.71 19.56
C VAL A 233 -7.56 8.65 20.96
N ALA A 234 -6.97 7.91 21.89
CA ALA A 234 -7.57 7.70 23.22
C ALA A 234 -7.24 8.79 24.25
N GLY A 235 -5.99 9.25 24.30
CA GLY A 235 -5.53 10.25 25.26
C GLY A 235 -5.94 11.68 24.89
N ILE A 236 -5.54 12.13 23.71
CA ILE A 236 -5.78 13.49 23.20
C ILE A 236 -7.17 13.61 22.56
N GLY A 237 -7.60 12.60 21.81
CA GLY A 237 -8.90 12.62 21.13
C GLY A 237 -8.93 13.52 19.91
N ILE A 238 -7.93 13.42 19.01
CA ILE A 238 -7.92 14.16 17.74
C ILE A 238 -9.19 13.80 16.95
N PRO A 239 -10.11 14.75 16.68
CA PRO A 239 -11.42 14.43 16.10
C PRO A 239 -11.37 13.76 14.73
N ALA A 240 -10.39 14.12 13.90
CA ALA A 240 -10.21 13.55 12.57
C ALA A 240 -9.56 12.16 12.58
N MET A 241 -8.93 11.75 13.69
CA MET A 241 -8.12 10.55 13.74
C MET A 241 -8.95 9.32 14.16
N SER A 242 -8.85 8.25 13.37
CA SER A 242 -9.37 6.93 13.72
C SER A 242 -8.24 6.06 14.26
N LEU A 243 -8.58 4.90 14.85
CA LEU A 243 -7.56 3.91 15.19
C LEU A 243 -6.82 3.50 13.93
N VAL A 244 -5.49 3.54 13.97
CA VAL A 244 -4.64 2.97 12.93
C VAL A 244 -4.48 1.46 13.20
N PRO A 245 -4.32 0.62 12.17
CA PRO A 245 -3.99 -0.79 12.38
C PRO A 245 -2.68 -0.92 13.17
N CYS A 246 -2.59 -1.98 13.97
CA CYS A 246 -1.40 -2.36 14.74
C CYS A 246 -0.83 -3.68 14.21
N ASP A 247 -0.71 -3.81 12.90
CA ASP A 247 -0.31 -5.03 12.20
C ASP A 247 1.20 -5.16 11.95
N GLY A 248 1.98 -4.12 12.25
CA GLY A 248 3.40 -4.05 11.97
C GLY A 248 3.75 -3.55 10.56
N TYR A 249 2.78 -3.14 9.75
CA TYR A 249 3.01 -2.50 8.45
C TYR A 249 2.76 -1.00 8.49
N TYR A 250 3.68 -0.21 7.94
CA TYR A 250 3.49 1.23 7.79
C TYR A 250 2.57 1.52 6.59
N SER A 251 1.28 1.25 6.76
CA SER A 251 0.26 1.42 5.71
C SER A 251 -0.19 2.87 5.55
N ARG A 252 -0.99 3.14 4.51
CA ARG A 252 -1.64 4.44 4.27
C ARG A 252 -2.37 4.98 5.50
N ASP A 253 -3.14 4.15 6.19
CA ASP A 253 -3.90 4.58 7.37
C ASP A 253 -2.96 4.96 8.52
N VAL A 254 -1.83 4.25 8.67
CA VAL A 254 -0.79 4.58 9.65
C VAL A 254 -0.09 5.88 9.29
N GLN A 255 0.27 6.11 8.03
CA GLN A 255 0.86 7.37 7.56
C GLN A 255 -0.08 8.55 7.81
N GLN A 256 -1.39 8.41 7.55
CA GLN A 256 -2.37 9.46 7.81
C GLN A 256 -2.47 9.76 9.32
N GLY A 257 -2.59 8.72 10.15
CA GLY A 257 -2.62 8.88 11.61
C GLY A 257 -1.31 9.46 12.16
N PHE A 258 -0.17 9.06 11.61
CA PHE A 258 1.14 9.61 11.95
C PHE A 258 1.23 11.10 11.61
N MET A 259 0.78 11.52 10.42
CA MET A 259 0.73 12.94 10.06
C MET A 259 -0.19 13.73 10.99
N MET A 260 -1.36 13.20 11.36
CA MET A 260 -2.28 13.86 12.30
C MET A 260 -1.66 14.03 13.70
N GLY A 261 -1.00 12.99 14.22
CA GLY A 261 -0.24 13.08 15.47
C GLY A 261 0.88 14.11 15.39
N LEU A 262 1.61 14.16 14.27
CA LEU A 262 2.69 15.12 14.06
C LEU A 262 2.15 16.55 14.02
N GLN A 263 1.03 16.79 13.33
CA GLN A 263 0.37 18.10 13.31
C GLN A 263 0.03 18.59 14.72
N TYR A 264 -0.47 17.70 15.59
CA TYR A 264 -0.69 18.01 17.00
C TYR A 264 0.60 18.38 17.73
N GLU A 265 1.65 17.57 17.59
CA GLU A 265 2.95 17.84 18.23
C GLU A 265 3.64 19.11 17.69
N LEU A 266 3.30 19.53 16.48
CA LEU A 266 3.75 20.78 15.88
C LEU A 266 2.95 22.00 16.38
N GLY A 267 1.85 21.80 17.12
CA GLY A 267 1.02 22.86 17.69
C GLY A 267 -0.08 23.38 16.76
N ILE A 268 -0.48 22.61 15.75
CA ILE A 268 -1.66 22.91 14.95
C ILE A 268 -2.91 22.69 15.81
N ASP A 269 -3.88 23.61 15.73
CA ASP A 269 -5.15 23.50 16.47
C ASP A 269 -5.81 22.14 16.21
N ILE A 270 -6.29 21.51 17.28
CA ILE A 270 -6.81 20.13 17.23
C ILE A 270 -7.96 19.96 16.22
N ASN A 271 -8.75 21.01 15.97
CA ASN A 271 -9.85 20.97 15.00
C ASN A 271 -9.41 21.27 13.56
N ALA A 272 -8.19 21.77 13.37
CA ALA A 272 -7.57 21.99 12.07
C ALA A 272 -6.72 20.79 11.60
N ILE A 273 -6.49 19.80 12.47
CA ILE A 273 -5.74 18.58 12.14
C ILE A 273 -6.53 17.73 11.14
N ASN A 274 -5.85 17.33 10.07
CA ASN A 274 -6.46 16.61 8.95
C ASN A 274 -5.52 15.60 8.26
N GLY A 275 -4.26 15.50 8.69
CA GLY A 275 -3.27 14.59 8.09
C GLY A 275 -2.76 15.02 6.70
N TYR A 276 -3.09 16.23 6.25
CA TYR A 276 -2.62 16.77 4.97
C TYR A 276 -1.31 17.55 5.12
N PHE A 277 -0.31 17.24 4.28
CA PHE A 277 0.97 17.94 4.20
C PHE A 277 0.85 19.31 3.46
N GLY A 278 -0.09 20.14 3.91
CA GLY A 278 -0.38 21.45 3.32
C GLY A 278 0.46 22.60 3.92
N PRO A 279 0.22 23.85 3.46
CA PRO A 279 0.97 25.03 3.88
C PRO A 279 1.10 25.20 5.40
N GLY A 280 0.03 24.91 6.17
CA GLY A 280 0.07 24.99 7.64
C GLY A 280 1.03 23.98 8.26
N THR A 281 1.06 22.74 7.75
CA THR A 281 2.00 21.71 8.21
C THR A 281 3.42 22.07 7.83
N GLN A 282 3.63 22.54 6.60
CA GLN A 282 4.94 22.95 6.11
C GLN A 282 5.50 24.15 6.91
N ALA A 283 4.66 25.14 7.23
CA ALA A 283 5.06 26.27 8.06
C ALA A 283 5.45 25.82 9.48
N ALA A 284 4.66 24.94 10.09
CA ALA A 284 4.95 24.43 11.43
C ALA A 284 6.24 23.58 11.46
N LEU A 285 6.53 22.83 10.38
CA LEU A 285 7.79 22.10 10.22
C LEU A 285 9.00 23.03 10.03
N ARG A 286 8.86 24.11 9.26
CA ARG A 286 9.91 25.14 9.13
C ARG A 286 10.18 25.86 10.46
N GLY A 287 9.14 26.05 11.27
CA GLY A 287 9.25 26.62 12.62
C GLY A 287 9.65 25.56 13.64
N ARG A 288 8.65 25.07 14.39
CA ARG A 288 8.86 24.15 15.52
C ARG A 288 9.55 22.86 15.12
N GLY A 289 9.22 22.29 13.96
CA GLY A 289 9.79 21.02 13.50
C GLY A 289 11.28 21.09 13.16
N SER A 290 11.82 22.27 12.83
CA SER A 290 13.24 22.47 12.53
C SER A 290 14.05 22.95 13.75
N GLY A 291 13.38 23.14 14.89
CA GLY A 291 14.02 23.48 16.16
C GLY A 291 14.52 22.25 16.93
N ALA A 292 14.87 22.47 18.20
CA ALA A 292 15.24 21.38 19.11
C ALA A 292 14.02 20.48 19.40
N LEU A 293 14.15 19.19 19.10
CA LEU A 293 13.08 18.22 19.29
C LEU A 293 13.15 17.59 20.69
N ALA A 294 12.01 17.52 21.38
CA ALA A 294 11.86 16.86 22.67
C ALA A 294 10.56 16.05 22.74
N GLY A 295 10.47 15.12 23.69
CA GLY A 295 9.27 14.33 23.96
C GLY A 295 8.74 13.61 22.72
N ASP A 296 7.41 13.68 22.52
CA ASP A 296 6.74 13.02 21.41
C ASP A 296 7.13 13.56 20.03
N LEU A 297 7.41 14.86 19.89
CA LEU A 297 7.87 15.40 18.61
C LEU A 297 9.21 14.78 18.17
N ARG A 298 10.15 14.57 19.12
CA ARG A 298 11.41 13.86 18.86
C ARG A 298 11.16 12.38 18.54
N TYR A 299 10.30 11.72 19.32
CA TYR A 299 9.92 10.33 19.08
C TYR A 299 9.37 10.16 17.66
N MET A 300 8.48 11.04 17.22
CA MET A 300 7.90 11.02 15.88
C MET A 300 8.97 11.24 14.81
N PHE A 301 9.90 12.18 14.97
CA PHE A 301 10.99 12.34 14.00
C PHE A 301 11.80 11.04 13.81
N ARG A 302 12.15 10.38 14.92
CA ARG A 302 12.92 9.13 14.87
C ARG A 302 12.10 7.96 14.34
N ALA A 303 10.80 7.91 14.63
CA ALA A 303 9.87 6.97 14.00
C ALA A 303 9.78 7.18 12.48
N ALA A 304 9.74 8.44 12.02
CA ALA A 304 9.76 8.74 10.58
C ALA A 304 11.06 8.27 9.91
N CYS A 305 12.22 8.44 10.57
CA CYS A 305 13.48 7.85 10.11
C CYS A 305 13.41 6.32 10.05
N TYR A 306 12.83 5.68 11.06
CA TYR A 306 12.66 4.23 11.10
C TYR A 306 11.76 3.72 9.96
N PHE A 307 10.65 4.40 9.67
CA PHE A 307 9.76 4.04 8.55
C PHE A 307 10.40 4.22 7.17
N ASN A 308 11.40 5.08 7.05
CA ASN A 308 12.17 5.27 5.81
C ASN A 308 13.45 4.41 5.75
N SER A 309 13.59 3.43 6.66
CA SER A 309 14.69 2.48 6.70
C SER A 309 14.45 1.28 5.77
N PRO A 310 15.48 0.73 5.10
CA PRO A 310 16.86 1.19 5.11
C PRO A 310 17.08 2.41 4.21
N THR A 311 18.11 3.21 4.54
CA THR A 311 18.78 4.08 3.57
C THR A 311 20.01 3.37 3.01
N TYR A 312 20.77 3.98 2.09
CA TYR A 312 21.92 3.34 1.47
C TYR A 312 23.15 4.24 1.53
N VAL A 313 24.28 3.65 1.91
CA VAL A 313 25.60 4.29 1.87
C VAL A 313 26.41 3.75 0.71
N ARG A 314 27.23 4.61 0.09
CA ARG A 314 28.15 4.19 -0.97
C ARG A 314 29.48 3.79 -0.35
N ALA A 315 29.86 2.52 -0.48
CA ALA A 315 31.11 1.98 0.05
C ALA A 315 31.73 0.98 -0.95
N GLY A 316 33.05 1.05 -1.17
CA GLY A 316 33.77 0.07 -1.97
C GLY A 316 33.29 -0.12 -3.42
N GLY A 317 32.69 0.91 -4.03
CA GLY A 317 32.13 0.83 -5.39
C GLY A 317 30.69 0.32 -5.49
N GLY A 318 30.05 -0.06 -4.37
CA GLY A 318 28.66 -0.50 -4.30
C GLY A 318 27.80 0.31 -3.33
N GLN A 319 26.52 -0.05 -3.23
CA GLN A 319 25.58 0.47 -2.22
C GLN A 319 25.31 -0.59 -1.15
N THR A 320 25.39 -0.18 0.12
CA THR A 320 25.09 -1.06 1.26
C THR A 320 23.91 -0.47 2.05
N PRO A 321 22.89 -1.28 2.40
CA PRO A 321 21.77 -0.81 3.20
C PRO A 321 22.23 -0.48 4.62
N LEU A 322 21.82 0.69 5.12
CA LEU A 322 21.98 1.15 6.49
C LEU A 322 20.59 1.25 7.15
N ARG A 323 20.33 0.38 8.12
CA ARG A 323 19.06 0.35 8.85
C ARG A 323 19.09 1.33 10.02
N TYR A 324 17.95 1.98 10.27
CA TYR A 324 17.74 2.76 11.49
C TYR A 324 17.59 1.80 12.68
N LEU A 325 18.21 2.11 13.82
CA LEU A 325 18.12 1.27 15.01
C LEU A 325 16.84 1.59 15.78
N ALA A 326 16.03 0.58 16.08
CA ALA A 326 14.79 0.78 16.84
C ALA A 326 15.02 1.39 18.24
N GLY A 327 16.11 1.02 18.90
CA GLY A 327 16.49 1.59 20.21
C GLY A 327 16.78 3.09 20.17
N ASP A 328 17.09 3.65 19.00
CA ASP A 328 17.25 5.10 18.86
C ASP A 328 15.91 5.83 18.97
N ILE A 329 14.78 5.21 18.65
CA ILE A 329 13.45 5.86 18.69
C ILE A 329 13.09 6.29 20.11
N THR A 330 13.37 5.44 21.11
CA THR A 330 12.93 5.63 22.50
C THR A 330 13.91 6.44 23.34
N THR A 331 15.13 6.66 22.88
CA THR A 331 16.18 7.32 23.66
C THR A 331 16.07 8.84 23.55
N ASP A 332 16.19 9.57 24.66
CA ASP A 332 16.16 11.03 24.66
C ASP A 332 17.43 11.66 24.07
N ALA A 333 18.59 11.11 24.41
CA ALA A 333 19.88 11.57 23.91
C ALA A 333 20.02 11.33 22.39
N ALA A 334 20.73 12.22 21.70
CA ALA A 334 21.17 11.99 20.33
C ALA A 334 22.27 10.92 20.34
N THR A 335 22.06 9.84 19.60
CA THR A 335 23.02 8.75 19.47
C THR A 335 23.86 8.92 18.20
N ALA A 336 25.07 8.37 18.20
CA ALA A 336 25.94 8.41 17.02
C ALA A 336 25.31 7.65 15.84
N SER A 337 24.59 6.55 16.11
CA SER A 337 23.84 5.78 15.11
C SER A 337 22.73 6.58 14.46
N HIS A 338 21.96 7.35 15.24
CA HIS A 338 20.92 8.23 14.71
C HIS A 338 21.51 9.29 13.75
N VAL A 339 22.58 9.97 14.16
CA VAL A 339 23.21 11.03 13.36
C VAL A 339 23.85 10.44 12.10
N ALA A 340 24.49 9.28 12.19
CA ALA A 340 25.09 8.59 11.04
C ALA A 340 24.03 8.18 10.02
N TRP A 341 22.91 7.58 10.48
CA TRP A 341 21.81 7.22 9.60
C TRP A 341 21.20 8.46 8.92
N LEU A 342 21.01 9.54 9.69
CA LEU A 342 20.40 10.76 9.17
C LEU A 342 21.24 11.39 8.06
N ARG A 343 22.55 11.47 8.24
CA ARG A 343 23.47 11.96 7.19
C ARG A 343 23.46 11.07 5.96
N ALA A 344 23.46 9.75 6.14
CA ALA A 344 23.35 8.80 5.03
C ALA A 344 22.03 8.95 4.27
N PHE A 345 20.92 9.15 4.99
CA PHE A 345 19.61 9.39 4.39
C PHE A 345 19.58 10.69 3.58
N GLN A 346 20.15 11.75 4.12
CA GLN A 346 20.24 13.05 3.44
C GLN A 346 21.06 12.95 2.15
N GLU A 347 22.21 12.30 2.21
CA GLU A 347 23.07 12.05 1.06
C GLU A 347 22.36 11.18 0.02
N PHE A 348 21.79 10.05 0.45
CA PHE A 348 21.08 9.12 -0.43
C PHE A 348 19.87 9.77 -1.11
N SER A 349 19.17 10.68 -0.44
CA SER A 349 17.97 11.37 -0.95
C SER A 349 18.27 12.65 -1.72
N GLN A 350 19.56 13.02 -1.85
CA GLN A 350 20.03 14.24 -2.52
C GLN A 350 19.42 15.52 -1.91
N ILE A 351 19.51 15.62 -0.59
CA ILE A 351 19.13 16.81 0.19
C ILE A 351 20.35 17.28 1.01
N PRO A 352 20.33 18.51 1.59
CA PRO A 352 21.46 19.02 2.36
C PRO A 352 21.89 18.07 3.49
N VAL A 353 23.18 17.72 3.53
CA VAL A 353 23.75 16.80 4.54
C VAL A 353 24.22 17.60 5.75
N ASN A 354 23.31 17.90 6.67
CA ASN A 354 23.59 18.63 7.91
C ASN A 354 23.48 17.76 9.16
N GLY A 355 22.88 16.58 9.07
CA GLY A 355 22.60 15.70 10.21
C GLY A 355 21.56 16.26 11.19
N THR A 356 20.65 17.12 10.72
CA THR A 356 19.59 17.73 11.54
C THR A 356 18.20 17.51 10.93
N ASN A 357 17.17 17.82 11.73
CA ASN A 357 15.74 17.69 11.40
C ASN A 357 15.18 18.92 10.66
N ASP A 358 15.90 19.44 9.67
CA ASP A 358 15.40 20.59 8.90
C ASP A 358 14.12 20.26 8.09
N TYR A 359 13.45 21.30 7.58
CA TYR A 359 12.23 21.13 6.80
C TYR A 359 12.41 20.19 5.60
N THR A 360 13.52 20.28 4.87
CA THR A 360 13.78 19.43 3.71
C THR A 360 13.89 17.96 4.11
N THR A 361 14.53 17.66 5.24
CA THR A 361 14.59 16.32 5.83
C THR A 361 13.22 15.82 6.23
N TRP A 362 12.43 16.63 6.95
CA TRP A 362 11.06 16.27 7.29
C TRP A 362 10.20 15.98 6.07
N ALA A 363 10.22 16.86 5.07
CA ALA A 363 9.45 16.68 3.84
C ALA A 363 9.83 15.37 3.15
N GLN A 364 11.12 15.07 3.05
CA GLN A 364 11.63 13.84 2.41
C GLN A 364 11.23 12.56 3.16
N LEU A 365 11.11 12.61 4.49
CA LEU A 365 10.63 11.51 5.33
C LEU A 365 9.11 11.32 5.24
N LEU A 366 8.35 12.40 5.04
CA LEU A 366 6.91 12.41 5.22
C LEU A 366 6.10 12.25 3.93
N VAL A 367 6.60 12.75 2.80
CA VAL A 367 5.91 12.72 1.51
C VAL A 367 6.86 12.34 0.38
N SER A 368 6.37 11.62 -0.63
CA SER A 368 7.22 11.08 -1.69
C SER A 368 7.90 12.14 -2.55
N SER A 369 7.26 13.32 -2.68
CA SER A 369 7.77 14.47 -3.41
C SER A 369 8.91 15.19 -2.67
N GLY A 370 9.04 14.96 -1.36
CA GLY A 370 9.92 15.76 -0.51
C GLY A 370 9.56 17.25 -0.55
N ASP A 371 10.58 18.10 -0.42
CA ASP A 371 10.45 19.54 -0.60
C ASP A 371 10.33 19.90 -2.09
N VAL A 372 9.12 20.19 -2.55
CA VAL A 372 8.84 20.58 -3.94
C VAL A 372 9.49 21.91 -4.37
N GLY A 373 10.03 22.68 -3.42
CA GLY A 373 10.79 23.89 -3.68
C GLY A 373 12.29 23.65 -3.88
N ARG A 374 12.78 22.42 -3.66
CA ARG A 374 14.22 22.15 -3.76
C ARG A 374 14.71 22.22 -5.22
N PRO A 375 15.97 22.63 -5.46
CA PRO A 375 16.56 22.55 -6.79
C PRO A 375 16.60 21.12 -7.30
N ALA A 376 16.39 20.96 -8.60
CA ALA A 376 16.57 19.68 -9.30
C ALA A 376 17.24 19.95 -10.65
N ALA A 377 18.14 19.03 -11.03
CA ALA A 377 18.97 19.13 -12.24
C ALA A 377 18.37 18.38 -13.44
N GLY A 378 17.33 17.57 -13.21
CA GLY A 378 16.58 16.87 -14.25
C GLY A 378 15.20 17.46 -14.46
N CYS A 379 14.63 17.19 -15.63
CA CYS A 379 13.23 17.42 -15.92
C CYS A 379 12.74 16.38 -16.94
N ASP A 380 11.44 16.26 -17.13
CA ASP A 380 10.87 15.57 -18.29
C ASP A 380 9.66 16.36 -18.83
N CYS A 381 9.33 16.13 -20.11
CA CYS A 381 8.16 16.75 -20.73
C CYS A 381 7.76 16.06 -22.02
N ILE A 382 6.56 16.39 -22.50
CA ILE A 382 6.05 15.99 -23.81
C ILE A 382 6.55 16.90 -24.94
N THR A 383 6.93 18.15 -24.61
CA THR A 383 7.28 19.18 -25.57
C THR A 383 8.63 18.89 -26.26
N GLU A 384 8.69 19.07 -27.59
CA GLU A 384 9.93 18.95 -28.35
C GLU A 384 10.99 19.96 -27.86
N ILE A 385 12.21 19.47 -27.62
CA ILE A 385 13.37 20.25 -27.20
C ILE A 385 14.16 20.73 -28.42
N THR A 386 13.75 21.87 -28.97
CA THR A 386 14.52 22.58 -30.00
C THR A 386 15.80 23.16 -29.43
N ALA A 387 16.75 23.60 -30.27
CA ALA A 387 17.99 24.24 -29.81
C ALA A 387 17.74 25.44 -28.88
N ALA A 388 16.71 26.25 -29.16
CA ALA A 388 16.33 27.38 -28.31
C ALA A 388 15.82 26.92 -26.94
N ARG A 389 14.95 25.89 -26.90
CA ARG A 389 14.46 25.30 -25.65
C ARG A 389 15.57 24.63 -24.85
N ALA A 390 16.48 23.92 -25.52
CA ALA A 390 17.66 23.31 -24.89
C ALA A 390 18.54 24.37 -24.21
N ALA A 391 18.79 25.50 -24.88
CA ALA A 391 19.52 26.62 -24.28
C ALA A 391 18.78 27.24 -23.07
N GLN A 392 17.45 27.35 -23.13
CA GLN A 392 16.62 27.83 -22.01
C GLN A 392 16.66 26.88 -20.81
N LEU A 393 16.55 25.56 -21.03
CA LEU A 393 16.69 24.55 -19.99
C LEU A 393 18.08 24.65 -19.33
N ARG A 394 19.14 24.72 -20.15
CA ARG A 394 20.51 24.84 -19.65
C ARG A 394 20.72 26.11 -18.83
N ALA A 395 20.19 27.24 -19.30
CA ALA A 395 20.27 28.52 -18.58
C ALA A 395 19.51 28.48 -17.24
N ALA A 396 18.44 27.69 -17.14
CA ALA A 396 17.70 27.46 -15.90
C ALA A 396 18.39 26.47 -14.94
N GLY A 397 19.55 25.92 -15.32
CA GLY A 397 20.33 25.01 -14.48
C GLY A 397 20.02 23.53 -14.68
N TYR A 398 19.15 23.18 -15.63
CA TYR A 398 18.93 21.78 -16.02
C TYR A 398 20.17 21.20 -16.71
N GLN A 399 20.38 19.91 -16.47
CA GLN A 399 21.51 19.15 -16.98
C GLN A 399 21.06 17.93 -17.78
N ILE A 400 19.84 17.46 -17.55
CA ILE A 400 19.29 16.27 -18.19
C ILE A 400 17.78 16.41 -18.40
N VAL A 401 17.26 15.92 -19.53
CA VAL A 401 15.82 15.95 -19.86
C VAL A 401 15.27 14.57 -20.27
N GLY A 402 14.15 14.15 -19.69
CA GLY A 402 13.42 12.95 -20.05
C GLY A 402 12.56 13.17 -21.29
N ARG A 403 12.63 12.28 -22.27
CA ARG A 403 11.87 12.39 -23.52
C ARG A 403 11.28 11.07 -23.96
N TYR A 404 10.02 11.10 -24.39
CA TYR A 404 9.27 9.93 -24.83
C TYR A 404 9.78 9.42 -26.17
N LEU A 405 10.15 8.16 -26.28
CA LEU A 405 10.63 7.58 -27.54
C LEU A 405 9.55 7.51 -28.62
N ASP A 406 8.28 7.41 -28.22
CA ASP A 406 7.19 7.19 -29.15
C ASP A 406 5.81 7.62 -28.64
N GLU A 407 4.87 7.72 -29.58
CA GLU A 407 3.45 7.99 -29.37
C GLU A 407 2.64 7.03 -30.26
N HIS A 408 1.76 6.23 -29.67
CA HIS A 408 0.98 5.23 -30.41
C HIS A 408 -0.19 5.83 -31.21
N LEU A 409 -0.65 7.02 -30.82
CA LEU A 409 -1.76 7.70 -31.47
C LEU A 409 -1.27 8.40 -32.75
N PRO A 410 -2.05 8.37 -33.84
CA PRO A 410 -1.74 9.15 -35.02
C PRO A 410 -2.03 10.65 -34.78
N PRO A 411 -1.38 11.57 -35.51
CA PRO A 411 -1.64 13.02 -35.39
C PRO A 411 -3.09 13.45 -35.65
N THR A 412 -3.90 12.59 -36.28
CA THR A 412 -5.32 12.82 -36.53
C THR A 412 -6.21 12.48 -35.33
N ASP A 413 -5.68 11.79 -34.32
CA ASP A 413 -6.42 11.45 -33.11
C ASP A 413 -6.53 12.66 -32.18
N PRO A 414 -7.73 12.99 -31.65
CA PRO A 414 -7.90 14.11 -30.72
C PRO A 414 -7.09 14.01 -29.42
N ALA A 415 -6.69 12.80 -29.00
CA ALA A 415 -5.86 12.57 -27.82
C ALA A 415 -4.35 12.53 -28.15
N TYR A 416 -3.95 12.79 -29.40
CA TYR A 416 -2.55 12.88 -29.79
C TYR A 416 -1.84 14.05 -29.10
N LEU A 417 -0.80 13.75 -28.32
CA LEU A 417 -0.04 14.76 -27.56
C LEU A 417 1.20 15.23 -28.30
N GLY A 418 1.63 14.50 -29.34
CA GLY A 418 2.87 14.80 -30.05
C GLY A 418 4.11 14.59 -29.21
N LYS A 419 4.04 13.76 -28.16
CA LYS A 419 5.09 13.67 -27.13
C LYS A 419 6.40 13.03 -27.59
N ALA A 420 6.34 12.23 -28.66
CA ALA A 420 7.48 11.48 -29.17
C ALA A 420 8.67 12.38 -29.52
N LEU A 421 9.87 11.91 -29.19
CA LEU A 421 11.16 12.48 -29.57
C LEU A 421 11.23 12.67 -31.09
N LYS A 422 11.74 13.81 -31.55
CA LYS A 422 11.76 14.19 -32.97
C LYS A 422 13.13 13.95 -33.62
N PRO A 423 13.17 13.76 -34.95
CA PRO A 423 14.44 13.76 -35.68
C PRO A 423 15.25 15.04 -35.41
N GLY A 424 16.54 14.90 -35.10
CA GLY A 424 17.42 16.03 -34.76
C GLY A 424 17.31 16.53 -33.32
N GLU A 425 16.21 16.26 -32.61
CA GLU A 425 16.03 16.64 -31.20
C GLU A 425 17.13 16.07 -30.27
N PRO A 426 17.55 14.79 -30.37
CA PRO A 426 18.66 14.27 -29.57
C PRO A 426 19.96 15.07 -29.75
N ARG A 427 20.27 15.47 -30.99
CA ARG A 427 21.46 16.27 -31.29
C ARG A 427 21.34 17.67 -30.69
N ALA A 428 20.18 18.32 -30.83
CA ALA A 428 19.94 19.64 -30.26
C ALA A 428 20.09 19.68 -28.73
N ILE A 429 19.64 18.63 -28.03
CA ILE A 429 19.83 18.48 -26.59
C ILE A 429 21.32 18.38 -26.25
N LEU A 430 22.05 17.48 -26.91
CA LEU A 430 23.46 17.22 -26.64
C LEU A 430 24.36 18.41 -26.99
N ASP A 431 24.09 19.10 -28.11
CA ASP A 431 24.86 20.27 -28.56
C ASP A 431 24.70 21.45 -27.60
N ALA A 432 23.58 21.54 -26.87
CA ALA A 432 23.38 22.51 -25.79
C ALA A 432 24.10 22.13 -24.47
N GLY A 433 24.81 21.00 -24.45
CA GLY A 433 25.50 20.46 -23.29
C GLY A 433 24.59 19.77 -22.28
N LEU A 434 23.33 19.50 -22.64
CA LEU A 434 22.40 18.70 -21.86
C LEU A 434 22.59 17.21 -22.14
N ARG A 435 22.05 16.38 -21.27
CA ARG A 435 21.84 14.95 -21.47
C ARG A 435 20.35 14.66 -21.67
N PHE A 436 20.00 13.45 -22.07
CA PHE A 436 18.61 13.00 -22.01
C PHE A 436 18.47 11.56 -21.54
N PHE A 437 17.31 11.18 -21.01
CA PHE A 437 16.95 9.79 -20.74
C PHE A 437 15.67 9.41 -21.50
N PRO A 438 15.63 8.22 -22.13
CA PRO A 438 14.48 7.79 -22.90
C PRO A 438 13.35 7.24 -22.02
N LEU A 439 12.14 7.74 -22.26
CA LEU A 439 10.88 7.31 -21.64
C LEU A 439 10.05 6.50 -22.64
N PHE A 440 9.28 5.53 -22.16
CA PHE A 440 8.28 4.81 -22.94
C PHE A 440 6.99 4.67 -22.16
N GLN A 441 5.89 5.19 -22.71
CA GLN A 441 4.58 5.14 -22.06
C GLN A 441 3.45 5.08 -23.08
N TYR A 442 2.82 3.91 -23.19
CA TYR A 442 1.57 3.72 -23.90
C TYR A 442 0.47 3.32 -22.90
N ASN A 443 -0.57 4.15 -22.76
CA ASN A 443 -1.75 3.89 -21.93
C ASN A 443 -1.42 3.37 -20.52
N GLY A 444 -0.38 3.94 -19.89
CA GLY A 444 0.20 3.47 -18.63
C GLY A 444 -0.69 3.67 -17.39
N THR A 445 -1.92 4.16 -17.56
CA THR A 445 -2.82 4.58 -16.47
C THR A 445 -3.88 3.53 -16.10
N GLN A 446 -3.86 2.35 -16.72
CA GLN A 446 -4.88 1.31 -16.53
C GLN A 446 -4.27 -0.10 -16.45
N LEU A 447 -4.70 -0.89 -15.46
CA LEU A 447 -4.22 -2.26 -15.21
C LEU A 447 -4.23 -3.15 -16.45
N ALA A 448 -5.30 -3.10 -17.25
CA ALA A 448 -5.48 -3.92 -18.45
C ALA A 448 -4.42 -3.67 -19.55
N ASN A 449 -3.63 -2.60 -19.44
CA ASN A 449 -2.52 -2.31 -20.35
C ASN A 449 -1.19 -2.97 -19.94
N PHE A 450 -1.15 -3.59 -18.77
CA PHE A 450 0.01 -4.31 -18.27
C PHE A 450 -0.21 -5.82 -18.45
N THR A 451 0.32 -6.35 -19.56
CA THR A 451 0.35 -7.79 -19.85
C THR A 451 1.70 -8.15 -20.44
N TYR A 452 2.09 -9.42 -20.37
CA TYR A 452 3.34 -9.90 -20.96
C TYR A 452 3.45 -9.53 -22.45
N ASP A 453 2.43 -9.82 -23.25
CA ASP A 453 2.45 -9.57 -24.71
C ASP A 453 2.59 -8.08 -25.02
N LYS A 454 1.87 -7.22 -24.29
CA LYS A 454 2.02 -5.76 -24.44
C LYS A 454 3.42 -5.30 -24.04
N GLY A 455 4.00 -5.87 -22.98
CA GLY A 455 5.36 -5.58 -22.56
C GLY A 455 6.40 -6.00 -23.59
N TYR A 456 6.24 -7.19 -24.19
CA TYR A 456 7.11 -7.68 -25.24
C TYR A 456 7.05 -6.77 -26.47
N ASP A 457 5.85 -6.48 -26.97
CA ASP A 457 5.63 -5.58 -28.10
C ASP A 457 6.23 -4.17 -27.86
N GLN A 458 5.95 -3.59 -26.69
CA GLN A 458 6.45 -2.26 -26.34
C GLN A 458 7.98 -2.24 -26.13
N GLY A 459 8.56 -3.32 -25.60
CA GLY A 459 10.01 -3.49 -25.50
C GLY A 459 10.69 -3.50 -26.87
N GLN A 460 10.11 -4.18 -27.87
CA GLN A 460 10.62 -4.17 -29.25
C GLN A 460 10.52 -2.77 -29.87
N LYS A 461 9.37 -2.10 -29.72
CA LYS A 461 9.16 -0.72 -30.22
C LYS A 461 10.17 0.25 -29.61
N ALA A 462 10.35 0.22 -28.28
CA ALA A 462 11.31 1.03 -27.57
C ALA A 462 12.74 0.81 -28.09
N HIS A 463 13.14 -0.46 -28.27
CA HIS A 463 14.44 -0.80 -28.84
C HIS A 463 14.63 -0.17 -30.23
N HIS A 464 13.69 -0.40 -31.15
CA HIS A 464 13.83 0.08 -32.52
C HIS A 464 13.84 1.60 -32.61
N LYS A 465 13.02 2.30 -31.79
CA LYS A 465 13.03 3.76 -31.72
C LYS A 465 14.34 4.29 -31.16
N ALA A 466 14.82 3.73 -30.05
CA ALA A 466 16.10 4.13 -29.47
C ALA A 466 17.26 3.92 -30.45
N ALA A 467 17.32 2.76 -31.11
CA ALA A 467 18.33 2.48 -32.13
C ALA A 467 18.22 3.44 -33.33
N GLY A 468 17.00 3.74 -33.79
CA GLY A 468 16.77 4.68 -34.89
C GLY A 468 17.19 6.13 -34.60
N PHE A 469 17.21 6.53 -33.32
CA PHE A 469 17.75 7.83 -32.90
C PHE A 469 19.26 7.82 -32.63
N GLY A 470 19.94 6.70 -32.87
CA GLY A 470 21.37 6.55 -32.57
C GLY A 470 21.67 6.52 -31.07
N ILE A 471 20.71 6.12 -30.22
CA ILE A 471 20.95 6.02 -28.79
C ILE A 471 21.96 4.87 -28.53
N PRO A 472 23.06 5.12 -27.78
CA PRO A 472 24.11 4.14 -27.57
C PRO A 472 23.66 2.89 -26.82
N ALA A 473 24.33 1.76 -27.10
CA ALA A 473 24.14 0.52 -26.37
C ALA A 473 24.44 0.70 -24.86
N GLY A 474 23.73 -0.04 -24.01
CA GLY A 474 23.79 0.07 -22.55
C GLY A 474 22.88 1.16 -21.96
N THR A 475 22.22 1.98 -22.79
CA THR A 475 21.25 2.98 -22.30
C THR A 475 20.03 2.31 -21.66
N CYS A 476 19.57 2.88 -20.55
CA CYS A 476 18.35 2.46 -19.86
C CYS A 476 17.12 3.20 -20.41
N VAL A 477 16.07 2.45 -20.77
CA VAL A 477 14.76 3.00 -21.16
C VAL A 477 13.76 2.82 -20.03
N TYR A 478 13.12 3.89 -19.58
CA TYR A 478 12.14 3.84 -18.49
C TYR A 478 10.73 3.56 -19.02
N PHE A 479 10.13 2.46 -18.57
CA PHE A 479 8.74 2.11 -18.92
C PHE A 479 7.79 2.50 -17.78
N ALA A 480 6.69 3.17 -18.14
CA ALA A 480 5.81 3.83 -17.17
C ALA A 480 4.62 2.99 -16.68
N VAL A 481 4.48 2.93 -15.35
CA VAL A 481 3.30 2.52 -14.59
C VAL A 481 2.75 3.76 -13.91
N ASP A 482 1.79 4.41 -14.57
CA ASP A 482 1.33 5.75 -14.24
C ASP A 482 -0.07 5.75 -13.61
N TYR A 483 -0.24 4.96 -12.56
CA TYR A 483 -1.44 4.92 -11.73
C TYR A 483 -1.12 4.37 -10.34
N ASP A 484 -2.08 4.45 -9.41
CA ASP A 484 -1.93 3.89 -8.06
C ASP A 484 -2.04 2.36 -8.05
N ALA A 485 -0.99 1.68 -8.53
CA ALA A 485 -0.92 0.23 -8.56
C ALA A 485 -0.71 -0.34 -7.15
N LEU A 486 -1.61 -1.25 -6.75
CA LEU A 486 -1.52 -1.99 -5.48
C LEU A 486 -0.66 -3.26 -5.66
N ASP A 487 -0.30 -3.93 -4.55
CA ASP A 487 0.49 -5.17 -4.63
C ASP A 487 -0.17 -6.25 -5.50
N VAL A 488 -1.50 -6.36 -5.44
CA VAL A 488 -2.24 -7.30 -6.30
C VAL A 488 -2.11 -6.97 -7.78
N ASP A 489 -2.08 -5.69 -8.14
CA ASP A 489 -1.89 -5.22 -9.51
C ASP A 489 -0.45 -5.49 -9.97
N ILE A 490 0.51 -5.31 -9.06
CA ILE A 490 1.93 -5.57 -9.32
C ILE A 490 2.14 -7.05 -9.64
N ASP A 491 1.57 -7.94 -8.83
CA ASP A 491 1.70 -9.39 -9.00
C ASP A 491 0.97 -9.92 -10.23
N SER A 492 -0.25 -9.45 -10.48
CA SER A 492 -1.10 -9.99 -11.54
C SER A 492 -0.72 -9.49 -12.94
N ASN A 493 -0.23 -8.25 -13.07
CA ASN A 493 -0.15 -7.57 -14.36
C ASN A 493 1.17 -6.80 -14.59
N VAL A 494 1.62 -5.99 -13.63
CA VAL A 494 2.82 -5.15 -13.83
C VAL A 494 4.08 -6.01 -13.97
N LYS A 495 4.28 -7.00 -13.10
CA LYS A 495 5.42 -7.93 -13.21
C LYS A 495 5.44 -8.68 -14.55
N PRO A 496 4.35 -9.36 -14.97
CA PRO A 496 4.28 -9.97 -16.30
C PRO A 496 4.62 -9.00 -17.45
N TYR A 497 4.14 -7.76 -17.39
CA TYR A 497 4.48 -6.75 -18.38
C TYR A 497 6.00 -6.48 -18.45
N PHE A 498 6.67 -6.28 -17.31
CA PHE A 498 8.12 -6.06 -17.30
C PHE A 498 8.93 -7.30 -17.68
N GLU A 499 8.42 -8.51 -17.40
CA GLU A 499 9.01 -9.76 -17.92
C GLU A 499 8.96 -9.79 -19.46
N GLY A 500 7.85 -9.34 -20.05
CA GLY A 500 7.73 -9.14 -21.49
C GLY A 500 8.74 -8.13 -22.04
N VAL A 501 8.85 -6.96 -21.41
CA VAL A 501 9.85 -5.93 -21.78
C VAL A 501 11.26 -6.50 -21.76
N LYS A 502 11.63 -7.19 -20.66
CA LYS A 502 12.94 -7.83 -20.50
C LYS A 502 13.19 -8.87 -21.59
N ALA A 503 12.20 -9.70 -21.90
CA ALA A 503 12.31 -10.73 -22.94
C ALA A 503 12.49 -10.11 -24.33
N ALA A 504 11.78 -9.03 -24.66
CA ALA A 504 11.92 -8.32 -25.92
C ALA A 504 13.31 -7.69 -26.10
N LEU A 505 13.81 -7.01 -25.07
CA LEU A 505 15.17 -6.45 -25.10
C LEU A 505 16.24 -7.55 -25.21
N GLY A 506 16.02 -8.68 -24.52
CA GLY A 506 16.88 -9.87 -24.62
C GLY A 506 16.90 -10.49 -26.01
N ALA A 507 15.74 -10.61 -26.66
CA ALA A 507 15.63 -11.10 -28.03
C ALA A 507 16.34 -10.21 -29.06
N LEU A 508 16.51 -8.92 -28.73
CA LEU A 508 17.23 -7.93 -29.53
C LEU A 508 18.67 -7.70 -29.02
N GLY A 509 19.27 -8.73 -28.42
CA GLY A 509 20.68 -8.77 -28.07
C GLY A 509 21.07 -7.98 -26.82
N ASN A 510 20.12 -7.61 -25.96
CA ASN A 510 20.35 -6.79 -24.76
C ASN A 510 21.09 -5.48 -25.05
N ARG A 511 20.85 -4.88 -26.23
CA ARG A 511 21.45 -3.59 -26.58
C ARG A 511 21.07 -2.48 -25.62
N TYR A 512 19.86 -2.51 -25.06
CA TYR A 512 19.36 -1.56 -24.07
C TYR A 512 18.93 -2.31 -22.80
N THR A 513 18.99 -1.62 -21.66
CA THR A 513 18.40 -2.09 -20.42
C THR A 513 17.04 -1.40 -20.19
N PHE A 514 16.26 -1.91 -19.25
CA PHE A 514 15.00 -1.27 -18.86
C PHE A 514 15.10 -0.72 -17.43
N GLY A 515 14.44 0.42 -17.25
CA GLY A 515 14.10 1.01 -15.98
C GLY A 515 12.58 1.07 -15.83
N VAL A 516 12.13 1.45 -14.65
CA VAL A 516 10.72 1.55 -14.30
C VAL A 516 10.40 2.98 -13.86
N TYR A 517 9.31 3.53 -14.40
CA TYR A 517 8.63 4.68 -13.82
C TYR A 517 7.40 4.23 -13.05
N GLY A 518 7.24 4.72 -11.82
CA GLY A 518 6.06 4.45 -11.00
C GLY A 518 6.27 4.79 -9.53
N SER A 519 5.32 4.39 -8.69
CA SER A 519 5.41 4.59 -7.25
C SER A 519 6.61 3.86 -6.65
N ARG A 520 7.04 4.24 -5.44
CA ARG A 520 8.17 3.61 -4.74
C ARG A 520 8.04 2.08 -4.66
N ASN A 521 6.85 1.56 -4.32
CA ASN A 521 6.58 0.12 -4.28
C ASN A 521 6.71 -0.56 -5.66
N VAL A 522 6.13 0.03 -6.71
CA VAL A 522 6.26 -0.49 -8.09
C VAL A 522 7.74 -0.55 -8.48
N CYS A 523 8.46 0.55 -8.26
CA CYS A 523 9.88 0.64 -8.56
C CYS A 523 10.71 -0.40 -7.80
N ASP A 524 10.50 -0.55 -6.50
CA ASP A 524 11.20 -1.54 -5.67
C ASP A 524 10.91 -2.98 -6.13
N ARG A 525 9.63 -3.34 -6.27
CA ARG A 525 9.22 -4.70 -6.62
C ARG A 525 9.66 -5.11 -8.02
N VAL A 526 9.49 -4.25 -9.03
CA VAL A 526 9.95 -4.55 -10.40
C VAL A 526 11.48 -4.67 -10.43
N SER A 527 12.20 -3.81 -9.70
CA SER A 527 13.66 -3.89 -9.59
C SER A 527 14.12 -5.20 -8.95
N ARG A 528 13.52 -5.60 -7.83
CA ARG A 528 13.92 -6.80 -7.08
C ARG A 528 13.47 -8.11 -7.73
N GLU A 529 12.28 -8.12 -8.34
CA GLU A 529 11.64 -9.37 -8.80
C GLU A 529 11.83 -9.61 -10.30
N VAL A 530 12.01 -8.56 -11.12
CA VAL A 530 12.20 -8.69 -12.59
C VAL A 530 13.62 -8.25 -13.02
N GLY A 531 14.20 -7.28 -12.32
CA GLY A 531 15.58 -6.81 -12.56
C GLY A 531 15.68 -5.49 -13.31
N ALA A 532 14.80 -4.52 -13.03
CA ALA A 532 14.97 -3.16 -13.56
C ALA A 532 16.32 -2.56 -13.13
N THR A 533 17.01 -1.92 -14.06
CA THR A 533 18.34 -1.34 -13.82
C THR A 533 18.26 -0.08 -12.96
N TRP A 534 17.29 0.79 -13.29
CA TRP A 534 17.07 2.07 -12.60
C TRP A 534 15.59 2.34 -12.37
N SER A 535 15.30 3.18 -11.38
CA SER A 535 13.93 3.63 -11.04
C SER A 535 13.79 5.15 -11.20
N LEU A 536 12.81 5.60 -11.98
CA LEU A 536 12.28 6.97 -11.98
C LEU A 536 11.03 6.97 -11.09
N VAL A 537 11.14 7.56 -9.91
CA VAL A 537 10.06 7.52 -8.92
C VAL A 537 9.02 8.59 -9.24
N SER A 538 7.74 8.23 -9.28
CA SER A 538 6.60 9.15 -9.40
C SER A 538 6.34 9.86 -8.07
N GLY A 539 7.31 10.64 -7.60
CA GLY A 539 7.32 11.26 -6.27
C GLY A 539 6.20 12.27 -6.04
N MET A 540 5.79 13.00 -7.08
CA MET A 540 4.72 14.01 -7.00
C MET A 540 3.34 13.39 -6.75
N SER A 541 3.16 12.11 -7.07
CA SER A 541 1.96 11.34 -6.77
C SER A 541 1.93 10.87 -5.31
N TRP A 542 2.02 11.82 -4.37
CA TRP A 542 2.09 11.57 -2.93
C TRP A 542 0.85 10.89 -2.36
N GLY A 543 -0.27 10.89 -3.09
CA GLY A 543 -1.49 10.18 -2.73
C GLY A 543 -1.52 8.70 -3.13
N TYR A 544 -0.59 8.24 -3.98
CA TYR A 544 -0.53 6.85 -4.40
C TYR A 544 -0.16 5.96 -3.22
N SER A 545 -0.94 4.91 -3.00
CA SER A 545 -0.73 3.88 -1.98
C SER A 545 0.68 3.31 -2.02
N GLY A 546 1.24 3.07 -3.21
CA GLY A 546 2.62 2.60 -3.37
C GLY A 546 3.72 3.63 -3.06
N ASN A 547 3.38 4.87 -2.71
CA ASN A 547 4.28 5.89 -2.19
C ASN A 547 4.13 6.11 -0.68
N LEU A 548 3.03 5.63 -0.09
CA LEU A 548 2.74 5.77 1.33
C LEU A 548 3.33 4.59 2.09
N GLY A 549 4.43 4.86 2.80
CA GLY A 549 5.09 3.90 3.65
C GLY A 549 6.12 2.99 2.98
N PHE A 550 6.58 3.38 1.79
CA PHE A 550 7.69 2.76 1.10
C PHE A 550 8.90 3.71 1.07
N PRO A 551 10.12 3.23 1.38
CA PRO A 551 11.33 4.04 1.24
C PRO A 551 11.69 4.28 -0.23
N LEU A 552 12.63 5.19 -0.50
CA LEU A 552 13.18 5.36 -1.85
C LEU A 552 13.88 4.05 -2.31
N PRO A 553 13.63 3.54 -3.52
CA PRO A 553 14.26 2.32 -4.04
C PRO A 553 15.79 2.45 -4.11
N ALA A 554 16.53 1.37 -3.84
CA ALA A 554 18.01 1.40 -3.88
C ALA A 554 18.56 1.95 -5.21
N ASN A 555 17.95 1.56 -6.33
CA ASN A 555 18.31 1.97 -7.68
C ASN A 555 17.57 3.22 -8.18
N TRP A 556 17.03 4.09 -7.32
CA TRP A 556 16.40 5.33 -7.79
C TRP A 556 17.45 6.22 -8.51
N SER A 557 17.16 6.60 -9.74
CA SER A 557 18.00 7.50 -10.54
C SER A 557 17.39 8.90 -10.61
N PHE A 558 16.06 8.94 -10.67
CA PHE A 558 15.29 10.15 -10.76
C PHE A 558 14.11 10.08 -9.80
N ASN A 559 13.71 11.22 -9.25
CA ASN A 559 12.47 11.35 -8.48
C ASN A 559 11.73 12.59 -8.98
N GLN A 560 10.58 12.37 -9.62
CA GLN A 560 9.72 13.41 -10.16
C GLN A 560 8.95 14.05 -9.01
N ILE A 561 9.23 15.32 -8.68
CA ILE A 561 8.73 15.94 -7.44
C ILE A 561 7.66 17.00 -7.65
N ARG A 562 7.53 17.58 -8.85
CA ARG A 562 6.60 18.66 -9.13
C ARG A 562 6.40 18.89 -10.63
N GLU A 563 5.16 19.00 -11.07
CA GLU A 563 4.80 19.57 -12.37
C GLU A 563 4.63 21.09 -12.29
N TYR A 564 5.11 21.83 -13.29
CA TYR A 564 4.88 23.28 -13.39
C TYR A 564 4.99 23.80 -14.84
N GLU A 565 4.36 24.94 -15.13
CA GLU A 565 4.57 25.68 -16.38
C GLU A 565 5.91 26.41 -16.34
N PHE A 566 6.90 25.93 -17.11
CA PHE A 566 8.22 26.56 -17.18
C PHE A 566 8.19 27.87 -17.97
N GLN A 567 7.40 27.88 -19.04
CA GLN A 567 7.01 29.04 -19.83
C GLN A 567 5.57 28.83 -20.30
N PRO A 568 4.82 29.88 -20.69
CA PRO A 568 3.45 29.72 -21.16
C PRO A 568 3.34 28.67 -22.30
N GLY A 569 2.61 27.59 -22.04
CA GLY A 569 2.41 26.49 -23.00
C GLY A 569 3.57 25.49 -23.02
N TRP A 570 4.42 25.49 -22.00
CA TRP A 570 5.51 24.54 -21.83
C TRP A 570 5.54 24.05 -20.37
N GLY A 571 4.71 23.04 -20.11
CA GLY A 571 4.77 22.23 -18.90
C GLY A 571 6.08 21.43 -18.82
N LEU A 572 6.67 21.41 -17.63
CA LEU A 572 7.81 20.58 -17.26
C LEU A 572 7.51 19.87 -15.95
N ASP A 573 7.94 18.63 -15.88
CA ASP A 573 8.07 17.89 -14.64
C ASP A 573 9.49 18.06 -14.09
N HIS A 574 9.60 18.33 -12.79
CA HIS A 574 10.85 18.60 -12.11
C HIS A 574 11.41 17.32 -11.51
N ASP A 575 12.56 16.87 -11.99
CA ASP A 575 13.18 15.61 -11.59
C ASP A 575 14.47 15.81 -10.81
N VAL A 576 14.50 15.27 -9.60
CA VAL A 576 15.73 15.18 -8.83
C VAL A 576 16.55 14.06 -9.43
N TRP A 577 17.70 14.39 -10.02
CA TRP A 577 18.63 13.44 -10.60
C TRP A 577 19.71 13.06 -9.57
N ARG A 578 19.81 11.77 -9.24
CA ARG A 578 20.74 11.28 -8.22
C ARG A 578 22.17 11.22 -8.73
N GLN A 579 23.10 11.82 -7.99
CA GLN A 579 24.51 11.75 -8.29
C GLN A 579 25.02 10.30 -8.34
N GLY A 580 25.69 9.96 -9.45
CA GLY A 580 26.28 8.64 -9.66
C GLY A 580 25.25 7.51 -9.83
N ALA A 581 24.01 7.86 -10.22
CA ALA A 581 23.01 6.94 -10.78
C ALA A 581 23.08 6.95 -12.32
N ASP A 582 21.97 6.68 -13.01
CA ASP A 582 21.85 6.68 -14.47
C ASP A 582 22.49 7.95 -15.08
N PRO A 583 23.56 7.82 -15.90
CA PRO A 583 24.21 8.97 -16.49
C PRO A 583 23.40 9.62 -17.61
N GLY A 584 22.34 8.97 -18.10
CA GLY A 584 21.64 9.35 -19.32
C GLY A 584 22.51 9.27 -20.57
N VAL A 585 21.87 9.59 -21.69
CA VAL A 585 22.50 9.70 -23.01
C VAL A 585 23.26 11.02 -23.07
N HIS A 586 24.56 10.92 -23.35
CA HIS A 586 25.48 12.05 -23.46
C HIS A 586 26.26 12.07 -24.80
N THR A 587 26.05 11.04 -25.63
CA THR A 587 26.58 10.90 -26.99
C THR A 587 25.57 10.11 -27.83
N LEU A 588 25.71 10.15 -29.16
CA LEU A 588 24.95 9.29 -30.09
C LEU A 588 25.93 8.40 -30.84
N ASP A 589 25.51 7.18 -31.15
CA ASP A 589 26.21 6.30 -32.07
C ASP A 589 26.25 6.95 -33.47
N GLN A 590 27.36 6.74 -34.17
CA GLN A 590 27.60 7.26 -35.52
C GLN A 590 26.89 6.42 -36.59
#